data_AF-A0A353NK56-F1
#
_entry.id   AF-A0A353NK56-F1
#
_cell.length_a   1.000
_cell.length_b   1.000
_cell.length_c   1.000
_cell.angle_alpha   90.00
_cell.angle_beta   90.00
_cell.angle_gamma   90.00
#
_symmetry.space_group_name_H-M   'P 1'
#
loop_
_entity.id
_entity.type
_entity.pdbx_description
1 polymer ?
#
loop_
_entity_poly.entity_id
_entity_poly.type
_entity_poly.pdbx_seq_one_letter_code
_entity_poly.pdbx_strand_id
1 'polypeptide(L)'
;VVSMGPVAASGGYWIAADANQIWASDTTITGSIGIFGAIPTFEKTLASLGIYSDGTGTTPLSSGLDLTQPLPEQLKGAIQQAIAYNYDQFLDIVATGRKMAKARVGELAEGKVYDGKSALALGLVDKLGNLEEAIEAAANLAGMKEYETEYITPPESMKEQFLQFFAAAMPSLPSDKVATFPIVLRLKKSLESRLESYLLLDDPQGIYAHCPIRLTL
;
A
#
# COMPACT_ATOMS: atom_id res chain seq x y z
N VAL A 1 6.54 -8.63 -22.47
CA VAL A 1 7.34 -9.57 -21.65
C VAL A 1 7.55 -8.95 -20.29
N VAL A 2 7.49 -9.72 -19.21
CA VAL A 2 7.79 -9.27 -17.85
C VAL A 2 8.99 -10.03 -17.31
N SER A 3 9.95 -9.31 -16.73
CA SER A 3 11.05 -9.88 -15.95
C SER A 3 10.81 -9.59 -14.48
N MET A 4 10.61 -10.64 -13.69
CA MET A 4 10.43 -10.51 -12.25
C MET A 4 11.78 -10.39 -11.55
N GLY A 5 11.94 -9.38 -10.71
CA GLY A 5 13.09 -9.23 -9.84
C GLY A 5 13.05 -10.19 -8.64
N PRO A 6 13.63 -9.81 -7.48
CA PRO A 6 13.59 -10.64 -6.27
C PRO A 6 12.17 -10.95 -5.77
N VAL A 7 11.22 -10.01 -5.97
CA VAL A 7 9.83 -10.17 -5.56
C VAL A 7 8.90 -9.60 -6.63
N ALA A 8 7.89 -10.39 -7.00
CA ALA A 8 6.78 -9.98 -7.86
C ALA A 8 5.53 -10.79 -7.46
N ALA A 9 4.97 -10.47 -6.30
CA ALA A 9 3.84 -11.17 -5.69
C ALA A 9 2.64 -10.22 -5.49
N SER A 10 1.43 -10.77 -5.31
CA SER A 10 0.18 -10.01 -5.13
C SER A 10 -0.02 -9.00 -6.26
N GLY A 11 -0.07 -7.69 -5.98
CA GLY A 11 -0.19 -6.66 -7.02
C GLY A 11 0.89 -6.71 -8.09
N GLY A 12 2.12 -7.15 -7.74
CA GLY A 12 3.19 -7.36 -8.73
C GLY A 12 2.90 -8.51 -9.70
N TYR A 13 2.25 -9.58 -9.22
CA TYR A 13 1.81 -10.68 -10.08
C TYR A 13 0.56 -10.28 -10.89
N TRP A 14 -0.35 -9.49 -10.30
CA TRP A 14 -1.55 -8.98 -10.98
C TRP A 14 -1.20 -8.27 -12.29
N ILE A 15 -0.26 -7.32 -12.26
CA ILE A 15 0.15 -6.58 -13.45
C ILE A 15 0.97 -7.43 -14.44
N ALA A 16 1.57 -8.53 -13.96
CA ALA A 16 2.39 -9.41 -14.78
C ALA A 16 1.60 -10.51 -15.49
N ALA A 17 0.46 -10.91 -14.93
CA ALA A 17 -0.26 -12.12 -15.29
C ALA A 17 -0.68 -12.20 -16.77
N ASP A 18 -0.99 -11.06 -17.40
CA ASP A 18 -1.41 -10.95 -18.81
C ASP A 18 -0.24 -10.69 -19.79
N ALA A 19 1.01 -10.80 -19.33
CA ALA A 19 2.16 -10.65 -20.22
C ALA A 19 2.27 -11.83 -21.20
N ASN A 20 2.75 -11.58 -22.43
CA ASN A 20 3.01 -12.65 -23.41
C ASN A 20 4.00 -13.70 -22.90
N GLN A 21 4.97 -13.28 -22.09
CA GLN A 21 5.91 -14.13 -21.37
C GLN A 21 6.26 -13.49 -20.03
N ILE A 22 6.34 -14.32 -18.99
CA ILE A 22 6.79 -13.99 -17.65
C ILE A 22 8.08 -14.77 -17.38
N TRP A 23 9.13 -14.04 -17.03
CA TRP A 23 10.44 -14.55 -16.66
C TRP A 23 10.69 -14.30 -15.17
N ALA A 24 11.32 -15.24 -14.48
CA ALA A 24 11.70 -15.10 -13.07
C ALA A 24 13.03 -15.80 -12.78
N SER A 25 13.73 -15.40 -11.72
CA SER A 25 14.85 -16.21 -11.22
C SER A 25 14.33 -17.41 -10.42
N ASP A 26 15.15 -18.45 -10.25
CA ASP A 26 14.81 -19.62 -9.43
C ASP A 26 14.31 -19.24 -8.03
N THR A 27 14.88 -18.19 -7.45
CA THR A 27 14.63 -17.71 -6.08
C THR A 27 13.65 -16.53 -6.01
N THR A 28 13.11 -16.08 -7.13
CA THR A 28 12.11 -15.00 -7.15
C THR A 28 10.90 -15.39 -6.31
N ILE A 29 10.45 -14.49 -5.43
CA ILE A 29 9.23 -14.67 -4.65
C ILE A 29 8.05 -14.13 -5.46
N THR A 30 7.12 -15.01 -5.83
CA THR A 30 5.95 -14.66 -6.65
C THR A 30 4.67 -15.36 -6.18
N GLY A 31 3.60 -15.29 -6.97
CA GLY A 31 2.27 -15.72 -6.58
C GLY A 31 1.62 -14.71 -5.64
N SER A 32 1.22 -15.17 -4.44
CA SER A 32 0.40 -14.42 -3.49
C SER A 32 -0.88 -13.86 -4.14
N ILE A 33 -1.54 -14.72 -4.92
CA ILE A 33 -2.78 -14.38 -5.61
C ILE A 33 -3.89 -14.35 -4.55
N GLY A 34 -4.19 -13.15 -4.06
CA GLY A 34 -5.12 -12.93 -2.97
C GLY A 34 -5.33 -11.43 -2.70
N ILE A 35 -6.43 -11.13 -2.03
CA ILE A 35 -6.82 -9.77 -1.62
C ILE A 35 -7.16 -9.81 -0.13
N PHE A 36 -6.63 -8.87 0.63
CA PHE A 36 -6.97 -8.70 2.04
C PHE A 36 -7.08 -7.23 2.39
N GLY A 37 -7.85 -6.92 3.42
CA GLY A 37 -7.97 -5.58 3.98
C GLY A 37 -7.98 -5.67 5.50
N ALA A 38 -7.31 -4.73 6.15
CA ALA A 38 -7.28 -4.61 7.60
C ALA A 38 -7.61 -3.17 7.98
N ILE A 39 -8.64 -2.99 8.82
CA ILE A 39 -9.05 -1.69 9.33
C ILE A 39 -8.91 -1.73 10.85
N PRO A 40 -7.91 -1.05 11.42
CA PRO A 40 -7.76 -0.97 12.86
C PRO A 40 -8.76 0.04 13.42
N THR A 41 -9.44 -0.31 14.50
CA THR A 41 -10.24 0.61 15.31
C THR A 41 -9.61 0.77 16.69
N PHE A 42 -9.78 1.96 17.28
CA PHE A 42 -9.13 2.37 18.53
C PHE A 42 -10.13 2.76 19.62
N GLU A 43 -11.42 2.49 19.42
CA GLU A 43 -12.50 2.88 20.33
C GLU A 43 -12.28 2.35 21.75
N LYS A 44 -11.79 1.11 21.89
CA LYS A 44 -11.51 0.49 23.19
C LYS A 44 -10.27 1.07 23.86
N THR A 45 -9.24 1.36 23.06
CA THR A 45 -8.01 2.00 23.56
C THR A 45 -8.31 3.41 24.07
N LEU A 46 -9.09 4.19 23.31
CA LEU A 46 -9.51 5.53 23.70
C LEU A 46 -10.43 5.51 24.92
N ALA A 47 -11.39 4.58 24.98
CA ALA A 47 -12.26 4.43 26.14
C ALA A 47 -11.47 4.15 27.43
N SER A 48 -10.36 3.39 27.36
CA SER A 48 -9.47 3.15 28.51
C SER A 48 -8.77 4.42 29.03
N LEU A 49 -8.65 5.44 28.18
CA LEU A 49 -8.10 6.76 28.51
C LEU A 49 -9.19 7.77 28.90
N GLY A 50 -10.46 7.34 28.96
CA GLY A 50 -11.61 8.22 29.21
C GLY A 50 -12.00 9.09 28.01
N ILE A 51 -11.48 8.78 26.81
CA ILE A 51 -11.81 9.50 25.58
C ILE A 51 -12.92 8.74 24.85
N TYR A 52 -14.02 9.42 24.59
CA TYR A 52 -15.16 8.88 23.86
C TYR A 52 -15.43 9.73 22.62
N SER A 53 -15.89 9.08 21.56
CA SER A 53 -16.34 9.71 20.33
C SER A 53 -17.84 9.47 20.21
N ASP A 54 -18.58 10.48 19.76
CA ASP A 54 -20.00 10.40 19.43
C ASP A 54 -20.30 11.33 18.25
N GLY A 55 -21.39 11.07 17.53
CA GLY A 55 -21.75 11.83 16.35
C GLY A 55 -23.14 11.51 15.84
N THR A 56 -23.68 12.43 15.04
CA THR A 56 -24.95 12.20 14.34
C THR A 56 -24.69 12.05 12.85
N GLY A 57 -25.37 11.08 12.24
CA GLY A 57 -25.24 10.77 10.82
C GLY A 57 -26.60 10.71 10.17
N THR A 58 -26.68 11.10 8.89
CA THR A 58 -27.89 10.92 8.08
C THR A 58 -28.10 9.46 7.69
N THR A 59 -27.06 8.63 7.77
CA THR A 59 -27.09 7.19 7.47
C THR A 59 -26.21 6.40 8.45
N PRO A 60 -26.41 5.07 8.59
CA PRO A 60 -25.51 4.21 9.35
C PRO A 60 -24.07 4.13 8.79
N LEU A 61 -23.84 4.59 7.56
CA LEU A 61 -22.53 4.66 6.91
C LEU A 61 -21.85 6.03 7.08
N SER A 62 -22.53 7.00 7.70
CA SER A 62 -22.06 8.39 7.79
C SER A 62 -20.81 8.56 8.64
N SER A 63 -20.51 7.61 9.54
CA SER A 63 -19.22 7.56 10.26
C SER A 63 -18.05 7.13 9.37
N GLY A 64 -18.32 6.55 8.20
CA GLY A 64 -17.28 6.11 7.26
C GLY A 64 -16.21 5.23 7.94
N LEU A 65 -14.95 5.61 7.75
CA LEU A 65 -13.78 5.01 8.42
C LEU A 65 -13.31 5.87 9.60
N ASP A 66 -14.22 6.27 10.48
CA ASP A 66 -13.85 6.82 11.78
C ASP A 66 -13.22 5.72 12.64
N LEU A 67 -11.89 5.77 12.78
CA LEU A 67 -11.13 4.78 13.53
C LEU A 67 -11.35 4.89 15.05
N THR A 68 -12.01 5.95 15.52
CA THR A 68 -12.39 6.13 16.94
C THR A 68 -13.69 5.44 17.30
N GLN A 69 -14.39 4.88 16.29
CA GLN A 69 -15.64 4.16 16.43
C GLN A 69 -15.49 2.69 16.00
N PRO A 70 -16.36 1.79 16.48
CA PRO A 70 -16.48 0.46 15.90
C PRO A 70 -16.83 0.54 14.41
N LEU A 71 -16.29 -0.38 13.60
CA LEU A 71 -16.65 -0.47 12.19
C LEU A 71 -18.11 -0.94 12.05
N PRO A 72 -19.00 -0.16 11.39
CA PRO A 72 -20.40 -0.55 11.21
C PRO A 72 -20.53 -1.87 10.43
N GLU A 73 -21.47 -2.75 10.82
CA GLU A 73 -21.63 -4.06 10.18
C GLU A 73 -21.99 -3.94 8.68
N GLN A 74 -22.78 -2.93 8.31
CA GLN A 74 -23.09 -2.64 6.91
C GLN A 74 -21.84 -2.27 6.11
N LEU A 75 -20.93 -1.49 6.70
CA LEU A 75 -19.68 -1.11 6.06
C LEU A 75 -18.73 -2.31 5.95
N LYS A 76 -18.63 -3.12 7.00
CA LYS A 76 -17.89 -4.39 6.99
C LYS A 76 -18.39 -5.33 5.90
N GLY A 77 -19.70 -5.47 5.74
CA GLY A 77 -20.33 -6.25 4.66
C GLY A 77 -19.96 -5.71 3.27
N ALA A 78 -20.02 -4.40 3.07
CA ALA A 78 -19.63 -3.76 1.81
C ALA A 78 -18.14 -3.98 1.48
N ILE A 79 -17.25 -3.84 2.48
CA ILE A 79 -15.82 -4.12 2.32
C ILE A 79 -15.59 -5.59 1.96
N GLN A 80 -16.26 -6.52 2.64
CA GLN A 80 -16.12 -7.95 2.35
C GLN A 80 -16.58 -8.29 0.92
N GLN A 81 -17.66 -7.67 0.45
CA GLN A 81 -18.13 -7.82 -0.94
C GLN A 81 -17.10 -7.25 -1.93
N ALA A 82 -16.51 -6.09 -1.65
CA ALA A 82 -15.46 -5.51 -2.48
C ALA A 82 -14.21 -6.41 -2.52
N ILE A 83 -13.80 -7.01 -1.40
CA ILE A 83 -12.70 -7.97 -1.35
C ILE A 83 -13.02 -9.20 -2.21
N ALA A 84 -14.21 -9.77 -2.06
CA ALA A 84 -14.63 -10.95 -2.83
C ALA A 84 -14.66 -10.66 -4.34
N TYR A 85 -15.20 -9.51 -4.74
CA TYR A 85 -15.23 -9.06 -6.13
C TYR A 85 -13.82 -8.92 -6.70
N ASN A 86 -12.92 -8.21 -6.01
CA ASN A 86 -11.55 -8.01 -6.50
C ASN A 86 -10.74 -9.32 -6.52
N TYR A 87 -10.99 -10.24 -5.59
CA TYR A 87 -10.37 -11.56 -5.61
C TYR A 87 -10.81 -12.35 -6.84
N ASP A 88 -12.10 -12.34 -7.17
CA ASP A 88 -12.63 -13.02 -8.35
C ASP A 88 -12.04 -12.44 -9.66
N GLN A 89 -11.90 -11.12 -9.73
CA GLN A 89 -11.22 -10.44 -10.83
C GLN A 89 -9.75 -10.83 -10.95
N PHE A 90 -9.03 -11.00 -9.82
CA PHE A 90 -7.65 -11.47 -9.85
C PHE A 90 -7.57 -12.87 -10.49
N LEU A 91 -8.47 -13.78 -10.08
CA LEU A 91 -8.51 -15.12 -10.65
C LEU A 91 -8.78 -15.10 -12.16
N ASP A 92 -9.66 -14.22 -12.63
CA ASP A 92 -9.95 -14.07 -14.07
C ASP A 92 -8.75 -13.57 -14.87
N ILE A 93 -8.03 -12.58 -14.35
CA ILE A 93 -6.83 -12.03 -15.00
C ILE A 93 -5.76 -13.11 -15.12
N VAL A 94 -5.52 -13.87 -14.05
CA VAL A 94 -4.55 -14.96 -14.07
C VAL A 94 -5.01 -16.10 -14.98
N ALA A 95 -6.29 -16.48 -14.93
CA ALA A 95 -6.85 -17.52 -15.79
C ALA A 95 -6.68 -17.17 -17.27
N THR A 96 -6.99 -15.93 -17.64
CA THR A 96 -6.88 -15.42 -19.01
C THR A 96 -5.43 -15.35 -19.46
N GLY A 97 -4.59 -14.64 -18.71
CA GLY A 97 -3.19 -14.40 -19.08
C GLY A 97 -2.34 -15.68 -19.10
N ARG A 98 -2.61 -16.61 -18.18
CA ARG A 98 -1.91 -17.91 -18.09
C ARG A 98 -2.60 -19.02 -18.87
N LYS A 99 -3.71 -18.73 -19.57
CA LYS A 99 -4.52 -19.70 -20.32
C LYS A 99 -4.87 -20.94 -19.49
N MET A 100 -5.23 -20.71 -18.23
CA MET A 100 -5.49 -21.73 -17.22
C MET A 100 -6.96 -21.67 -16.80
N ALA A 101 -7.57 -22.82 -16.52
CA ALA A 101 -8.93 -22.82 -15.99
C ALA A 101 -8.99 -22.06 -14.65
N LYS A 102 -9.97 -21.17 -14.46
CA LYS A 102 -10.14 -20.37 -13.23
C LYS A 102 -10.17 -21.23 -11.96
N ALA A 103 -10.79 -22.42 -12.02
CA ALA A 103 -10.78 -23.38 -10.92
C ALA A 103 -9.36 -23.83 -10.52
N ARG A 104 -8.51 -24.10 -11.52
CA ARG A 104 -7.10 -24.45 -11.28
C ARG A 104 -6.32 -23.27 -10.71
N VAL A 105 -6.59 -22.05 -11.17
CA VAL A 105 -6.01 -20.84 -10.55
C VAL A 105 -6.43 -20.74 -9.08
N GLY A 106 -7.70 -21.03 -8.77
CA GLY A 106 -8.22 -21.07 -7.39
C GLY A 106 -7.42 -22.00 -6.48
N GLU A 107 -7.09 -23.21 -6.95
CA GLU A 107 -6.25 -24.16 -6.19
C GLU A 107 -4.85 -23.61 -5.89
N LEU A 108 -4.28 -22.86 -6.84
CA LEU A 108 -2.95 -22.24 -6.75
C LEU A 108 -2.95 -20.90 -6.00
N ALA A 109 -4.11 -20.29 -5.82
CA ALA A 109 -4.27 -18.96 -5.23
C ALA A 109 -4.35 -19.02 -3.69
N GLU A 110 -5.34 -18.34 -3.09
CA GLU A 110 -5.55 -18.24 -1.64
C GLU A 110 -4.37 -17.58 -0.90
N GLY A 111 -3.66 -16.67 -1.58
CA GLY A 111 -2.51 -15.97 -1.01
C GLY A 111 -1.23 -16.81 -0.90
N LYS A 112 -1.21 -18.05 -1.41
CA LYS A 112 -0.01 -18.91 -1.44
C LYS A 112 1.14 -18.23 -2.19
N VAL A 113 2.33 -18.31 -1.61
CA VAL A 113 3.57 -17.74 -2.16
C VAL A 113 4.41 -18.87 -2.74
N TYR A 114 5.05 -18.62 -3.88
CA TYR A 114 5.90 -19.58 -4.57
C TYR A 114 7.26 -18.96 -4.87
N ASP A 115 8.31 -19.77 -4.85
CA ASP A 115 9.58 -19.46 -5.50
C ASP A 115 9.44 -19.61 -7.02
N GLY A 116 10.32 -18.96 -7.78
CA GLY A 116 10.26 -18.93 -9.24
C GLY A 116 10.29 -20.32 -9.87
N LYS A 117 11.08 -21.24 -9.29
CA LYS A 117 11.15 -22.63 -9.76
C LYS A 117 9.82 -23.37 -9.59
N SER A 118 9.16 -23.24 -8.43
CA SER A 118 7.81 -23.80 -8.24
C SER A 118 6.79 -23.11 -9.13
N ALA A 119 6.87 -21.78 -9.28
CA ALA A 119 5.97 -21.02 -10.13
C ALA A 119 6.04 -21.44 -11.61
N LEU A 120 7.23 -21.76 -12.12
CA LEU A 120 7.41 -22.36 -13.44
C LEU A 120 6.70 -23.72 -13.53
N ALA A 121 6.93 -24.61 -12.58
CA ALA A 121 6.33 -25.95 -12.57
C ALA A 121 4.79 -25.91 -12.49
N LEU A 122 4.23 -24.87 -11.88
CA LEU A 122 2.79 -24.63 -11.75
C LEU A 122 2.19 -23.87 -12.94
N GLY A 123 3.00 -23.37 -13.88
CA GLY A 123 2.56 -22.58 -15.03
C GLY A 123 2.27 -21.11 -14.74
N LEU A 124 2.62 -20.63 -13.53
CA LEU A 124 2.47 -19.23 -13.14
C LEU A 124 3.53 -18.33 -13.78
N VAL A 125 4.66 -18.91 -14.20
CA VAL A 125 5.77 -18.26 -14.93
C VAL A 125 6.09 -19.09 -16.16
N ASP A 126 6.61 -18.47 -17.23
CA ASP A 126 6.91 -19.17 -18.49
C ASP A 126 8.35 -19.68 -18.56
N LYS A 127 9.29 -18.92 -18.00
CA LYS A 127 10.73 -19.18 -18.10
C LYS A 127 11.48 -18.77 -16.84
N LEU A 128 12.57 -19.47 -16.59
CA LEU A 128 13.57 -19.05 -15.61
C LEU A 128 14.69 -18.31 -16.32
N GLY A 129 15.16 -17.20 -15.75
CA GLY A 129 16.23 -16.39 -16.32
C GLY A 129 16.37 -15.02 -15.68
N ASN A 130 17.20 -14.18 -16.29
CA ASN A 130 17.49 -12.81 -15.86
C ASN A 130 16.81 -11.75 -16.77
N LEU A 131 17.14 -10.48 -16.51
CA LEU A 131 16.59 -9.35 -17.25
C LEU A 131 17.06 -9.34 -18.71
N GLU A 132 18.33 -9.66 -18.95
CA GLU A 132 18.93 -9.69 -20.28
C GLU A 132 18.22 -10.72 -21.17
N GLU A 133 17.96 -11.92 -20.66
CA GLU A 133 17.23 -12.98 -21.37
C GLU A 133 15.78 -12.57 -21.65
N ALA A 134 15.12 -11.88 -20.72
CA ALA A 134 13.77 -11.36 -20.92
C ALA A 134 13.72 -10.25 -21.98
N ILE A 135 14.74 -9.39 -22.05
CA ILE A 135 14.89 -8.37 -23.10
C ILE A 135 15.09 -9.04 -24.47
N GLU A 136 15.97 -10.04 -24.55
CA GLU A 136 16.18 -10.80 -25.78
C GLU A 136 14.88 -11.49 -26.23
N ALA A 137 14.15 -12.10 -25.30
CA ALA A 137 12.84 -12.70 -25.58
C ALA A 137 11.83 -11.67 -26.10
N ALA A 138 11.84 -10.44 -25.56
CA ALA A 138 11.00 -9.36 -26.04
C ALA A 138 11.37 -8.92 -27.47
N ALA A 139 12.66 -8.75 -27.76
CA ALA A 139 13.15 -8.42 -29.09
C ALA A 139 12.78 -9.50 -30.12
N ASN A 140 12.93 -10.77 -29.75
CA ASN A 140 12.56 -11.92 -30.59
C ASN A 140 11.05 -11.95 -30.87
N LEU A 141 10.20 -11.70 -29.87
CA LEU A 141 8.74 -11.60 -30.07
C LEU A 141 8.35 -10.43 -30.99
N ALA A 142 9.13 -9.35 -30.98
CA ALA A 142 8.93 -8.19 -31.85
C ALA A 142 9.57 -8.36 -33.25
N GLY A 143 10.32 -9.45 -33.50
CA GLY A 143 11.02 -9.68 -34.77
C GLY A 143 12.22 -8.76 -35.00
N MET A 144 12.80 -8.20 -33.93
CA MET A 144 13.94 -7.27 -34.00
C MET A 144 15.28 -8.02 -33.89
N LYS A 145 16.21 -7.75 -34.80
CA LYS A 145 17.58 -8.28 -34.77
C LYS A 145 18.60 -7.31 -34.17
N GLU A 146 18.33 -6.02 -34.34
CA GLU A 146 19.12 -4.92 -33.80
C GLU A 146 18.19 -4.08 -32.95
N TYR A 147 18.58 -3.80 -31.72
CA TYR A 147 17.81 -3.02 -30.76
C TYR A 147 18.73 -2.37 -29.75
N GLU A 148 18.27 -1.28 -29.16
CA GLU A 148 18.91 -0.62 -28.01
C GLU A 148 17.95 -0.66 -26.82
N THR A 149 18.51 -0.65 -25.62
CA THR A 149 17.73 -0.67 -24.38
C THR A 149 17.94 0.63 -23.64
N GLU A 150 16.86 1.31 -23.29
CA GLU A 150 16.87 2.47 -22.42
C GLU A 150 16.13 2.14 -21.12
N TYR A 151 16.77 2.36 -19.98
CA TYR A 151 16.13 2.19 -18.69
C TYR A 151 15.39 3.47 -18.30
N ILE A 152 14.06 3.43 -18.35
CA ILE A 152 13.22 4.57 -17.98
C ILE A 152 13.15 4.65 -16.45
N THR A 153 13.88 5.61 -15.87
CA THR A 153 13.72 5.96 -14.45
C THR A 153 12.51 6.88 -14.28
N PRO A 154 11.54 6.55 -13.41
CA PRO A 154 10.57 7.55 -12.98
C PRO A 154 11.34 8.73 -12.34
N PRO A 155 10.85 9.98 -12.50
CA PRO A 155 11.42 11.09 -11.76
C PRO A 155 11.36 10.78 -10.26
N GLU A 156 12.41 11.14 -9.52
CA GLU A 156 12.48 10.81 -8.10
C GLU A 156 11.19 11.20 -7.39
N SER A 157 10.57 10.23 -6.70
CA SER A 157 9.36 10.51 -5.96
C SER A 157 9.65 11.56 -4.88
N MET A 158 8.66 12.37 -4.49
CA MET A 158 8.83 13.32 -3.37
C MET A 158 9.35 12.64 -2.09
N LYS A 159 9.05 11.35 -1.91
CA LYS A 159 9.53 10.53 -0.79
C LYS A 159 11.02 10.18 -0.92
N GLU A 160 11.49 9.84 -2.12
CA GLU A 160 12.92 9.57 -2.38
C GLU A 160 13.74 10.84 -2.29
N GLN A 161 13.27 11.96 -2.84
CA GLN A 161 13.89 13.28 -2.66
C GLN A 161 13.98 13.65 -1.17
N PHE A 162 12.92 13.38 -0.41
CA PHE A 162 12.91 13.60 1.04
C PHE A 162 13.88 12.68 1.79
N LEU A 163 13.93 11.39 1.46
CA LEU A 163 14.85 10.42 2.07
C LEU A 163 16.31 10.72 1.72
N GLN A 164 16.60 11.10 0.48
CA GLN A 164 17.93 11.53 0.06
C GLN A 164 18.35 12.83 0.75
N PHE A 165 17.45 13.80 0.88
CA PHE A 165 17.68 14.99 1.70
C PHE A 165 17.99 14.63 3.15
N PHE A 166 17.22 13.71 3.75
CA PHE A 166 17.41 13.27 5.12
C PHE A 166 18.73 12.48 5.33
N ALA A 167 19.09 11.64 4.37
CA ALA A 167 20.34 10.88 4.36
C ALA A 167 21.56 11.78 4.13
N ALA A 168 21.46 12.76 3.23
CA ALA A 168 22.48 13.77 2.97
C ALA A 168 22.64 14.76 4.13
N ALA A 169 21.61 14.96 4.95
CA ALA A 169 21.68 15.70 6.21
C ALA A 169 22.31 14.90 7.36
N MET A 170 22.56 13.60 7.17
CA MET A 170 23.06 12.66 8.19
C MET A 170 24.54 12.22 8.06
N PRO A 171 25.45 12.95 7.43
CA PRO A 171 26.85 12.93 7.83
C PRO A 171 27.10 14.15 8.72
N SER A 172 27.20 13.92 10.03
CA SER A 172 27.66 14.84 11.09
C SER A 172 26.72 15.96 11.59
N LEU A 173 25.61 15.59 12.24
CA LEU A 173 24.91 16.52 13.15
C LEU A 173 25.17 16.14 14.61
N PRO A 174 25.95 16.95 15.36
CA PRO A 174 25.98 16.87 16.81
C PRO A 174 24.55 17.08 17.36
N SER A 175 24.17 16.28 18.36
CA SER A 175 22.84 16.25 19.01
C SER A 175 22.26 17.61 19.38
N ASP A 176 23.12 18.61 19.54
CA ASP A 176 22.76 19.88 20.17
C ASP A 176 22.20 20.91 19.17
N LYS A 177 22.25 20.63 17.85
CA LYS A 177 21.72 21.54 16.81
C LYS A 177 20.40 21.08 16.18
N VAL A 178 19.87 19.91 16.58
CA VAL A 178 18.57 19.40 16.11
C VAL A 178 17.42 20.36 16.46
N ALA A 179 17.50 21.02 17.62
CA ALA A 179 16.51 22.00 18.08
C ALA A 179 16.50 23.32 17.30
N THR A 180 17.53 23.60 16.50
CA THR A 180 17.63 24.84 15.68
C THR A 180 17.16 24.68 14.25
N PHE A 181 16.74 23.47 13.83
CA PHE A 181 16.27 23.27 12.47
C PHE A 181 14.93 23.99 12.24
N PRO A 182 14.79 24.75 11.13
CA PRO A 182 13.58 25.52 10.84
C PRO A 182 12.31 24.66 10.81
N ILE A 183 12.40 23.40 10.39
CA ILE A 183 11.26 22.48 10.32
C ILE A 183 10.81 22.04 11.72
N VAL A 184 11.76 21.78 12.63
CA VAL A 184 11.50 21.39 14.03
C VAL A 184 10.94 22.58 14.80
N LEU A 185 11.47 23.78 14.56
CA LEU A 185 10.93 25.03 15.10
C LEU A 185 9.51 25.32 14.60
N ARG A 186 9.22 25.07 13.31
CA ARG A 186 7.86 25.21 12.76
C ARG A 186 6.90 24.17 13.33
N LEU A 187 7.33 22.93 13.49
CA LEU A 187 6.53 21.86 14.11
C LEU A 187 6.27 22.15 15.59
N LYS A 188 7.30 22.56 16.33
CA LYS A 188 7.19 22.99 17.73
C LYS A 188 6.23 24.18 17.86
N LYS A 189 6.40 25.22 17.05
CA LYS A 189 5.49 26.39 17.05
C LYS A 189 4.07 26.05 16.61
N SER A 190 3.90 25.10 15.69
CA SER A 190 2.57 24.61 15.27
C SER A 190 1.91 23.73 16.32
N LEU A 191 2.68 23.00 17.13
CA LEU A 191 2.20 22.24 18.27
C LEU A 191 1.88 23.16 19.45
N GLU A 192 2.77 24.09 19.78
CA GLU A 192 2.59 25.08 20.86
C GLU A 192 1.37 25.97 20.59
N SER A 193 1.22 26.51 19.37
CA SER A 193 0.05 27.34 19.04
C SER A 193 -1.28 26.57 19.02
N ARG A 194 -1.22 25.25 18.83
CA ARG A 194 -2.40 24.37 18.96
C ARG A 194 -2.65 23.94 20.39
N LEU A 195 -1.61 23.79 21.21
CA LEU A 195 -1.71 23.37 22.61
C LEU A 195 -2.12 24.53 23.52
N GLU A 196 -1.75 25.77 23.24
CA GLU A 196 -2.18 26.93 24.03
C GLU A 196 -3.70 27.07 24.10
N SER A 197 -4.44 26.76 23.02
CA SER A 197 -5.90 26.75 23.04
C SER A 197 -6.51 25.62 23.89
N TYR A 198 -5.76 24.53 24.13
CA TYR A 198 -6.20 23.44 25.01
C TYR A 198 -5.71 23.62 26.46
N LEU A 199 -4.65 24.38 26.70
CA LEU A 199 -4.11 24.69 28.04
C LEU A 199 -4.91 25.79 28.77
N LEU A 200 -5.79 26.51 28.09
CA LEU A 200 -6.71 27.49 28.67
C LEU A 200 -8.07 26.88 29.09
N LEU A 201 -8.20 25.56 28.95
CA LEU A 201 -9.40 24.82 29.33
C LEU A 201 -9.32 24.49 30.84
N ASP A 202 -10.03 25.27 31.65
CA ASP A 202 -10.09 25.14 33.11
C ASP A 202 -11.56 25.11 33.59
N ASP A 203 -12.34 24.21 33.00
CA ASP A 203 -13.72 23.97 33.45
C ASP A 203 -13.69 23.02 34.68
N PRO A 204 -14.28 23.40 35.82
CA PRO A 204 -14.22 22.61 37.05
C PRO A 204 -14.98 21.27 36.98
N GLN A 205 -15.81 21.04 35.96
CA GLN A 205 -16.42 19.74 35.67
C GLN A 205 -15.70 18.96 34.57
N GLY A 206 -14.67 19.55 33.93
CA GLY A 206 -13.85 18.94 32.90
C GLY A 206 -14.55 18.72 31.56
N ILE A 207 -15.65 19.44 31.29
CA ILE A 207 -16.43 19.28 30.06
C ILE A 207 -16.06 20.38 29.07
N TYR A 208 -15.58 19.98 27.88
CA TYR A 208 -15.13 20.92 26.84
C TYR A 208 -15.81 20.60 25.50
N ALA A 209 -16.35 21.64 24.86
CA ALA A 209 -16.87 21.57 23.49
C ALA A 209 -16.06 22.52 22.61
N HIS A 210 -15.41 21.99 21.57
CA HIS A 210 -14.57 22.77 20.67
C HIS A 210 -15.15 22.75 19.24
N CYS A 211 -15.54 23.92 18.72
CA CYS A 211 -15.99 24.06 17.34
C CYS A 211 -14.81 24.50 16.44
N PRO A 212 -14.34 23.66 15.50
CA PRO A 212 -13.20 23.99 14.65
C PRO A 212 -13.54 24.96 13.50
N ILE A 213 -14.81 25.31 13.30
CA ILE A 213 -15.26 26.19 12.22
C ILE A 213 -15.21 27.64 12.70
N ARG A 214 -14.32 28.46 12.12
CA ARG A 214 -14.37 29.91 12.29
C ARG A 214 -15.51 30.48 11.45
N LEU A 215 -16.60 30.82 12.12
CA LEU A 215 -17.65 31.64 11.53
C LEU A 215 -17.14 33.08 11.46
N THR A 216 -16.69 33.50 10.29
CA THR A 216 -16.44 34.91 9.98
C THR A 216 -17.77 35.57 9.60
N LEU A 217 -18.19 36.54 10.41
CA LEU A 217 -19.23 37.53 10.07
C LEU A 217 -18.64 38.64 9.19
#